data_AF-A0A316MWT9-F1
#
_entry.id   AF-A0A316MWT9-F1
#
_cell.length_a   1.000
_cell.length_b   1.000
_cell.length_c   1.000
_cell.angle_alpha   90.00
_cell.angle_beta   90.00
_cell.angle_gamma   90.00
#
_symmetry.space_group_name_H-M   'P 1'
#
loop_
_entity.id
_entity.type
_entity.pdbx_description
1 polymer ?
#
loop_
_entity_poly.entity_id
_entity_poly.type
_entity_poly.pdbx_seq_one_letter_code
_entity_poly.pdbx_strand_id
1 'polypeptide(L)'
;MARGKQTCKILKEIRRQIAEANDIEFVTSECRYKGDCLGTCPKCEAEVRYLEQQLRARSLAGKAVAFAGISAASIAMLMPMTSEAQTATDIKMLPSDSIVTTRLDSVKVKGRVKCTTDVDSTVTEELIGATVVNITNGKGTATDIYGKFEVDAQVGDTIKVSYVGFKSKIVTVTDVTLPITVTLDTKVVLLGEVPVVRREINHYLDLKVTDEKGKVIDRDNLYIGRVWIDEDGEEDSEHLSPEYFDEKHPCRIYWDYDYGLQDENDKPLKEATLRIEAEGYDVPVIIKVKYPKRNANKTIQFKHKKQK
;
A
#
# COMPACT_ATOMS: atom_id res chain seq x y z
N MET A 1 -23.34 -15.02 25.38
CA MET A 1 -23.40 -14.62 23.96
C MET A 1 -22.08 -15.02 23.29
N ALA A 2 -22.10 -15.62 22.09
CA ALA A 2 -21.05 -16.54 21.60
C ALA A 2 -20.31 -16.12 20.31
N ARG A 3 -20.66 -14.96 19.72
CA ARG A 3 -20.30 -14.60 18.33
C ARG A 3 -18.81 -14.34 18.12
N GLY A 4 -18.17 -13.53 18.97
CA GLY A 4 -16.74 -13.23 18.84
C GLY A 4 -15.81 -14.43 19.06
N LYS A 5 -16.19 -15.34 19.97
CA LYS A 5 -15.45 -16.58 20.22
C LYS A 5 -15.54 -17.57 19.05
N GLN A 6 -16.70 -17.65 18.39
CA GLN A 6 -16.86 -18.48 17.19
C GLN A 6 -16.00 -17.96 16.03
N THR A 7 -16.00 -16.66 15.77
CA THR A 7 -15.15 -16.05 14.73
C THR A 7 -13.66 -16.33 14.99
N CYS A 8 -13.21 -16.15 16.24
CA CYS A 8 -11.83 -16.46 16.63
C CYS A 8 -11.48 -17.94 16.37
N LYS A 9 -12.41 -18.87 16.68
CA LYS A 9 -12.22 -20.30 16.43
C LYS A 9 -12.10 -20.63 14.94
N ILE A 10 -12.91 -20.00 14.08
CA ILE A 10 -12.86 -20.19 12.62
C ILE A 10 -11.54 -19.65 12.06
N LEU A 11 -11.17 -18.42 12.42
CA LEU A 11 -9.92 -17.81 11.94
C LEU A 11 -8.68 -18.61 12.37
N LYS A 12 -8.72 -19.18 13.58
CA LYS A 12 -7.67 -20.06 14.10
C LYS A 12 -7.53 -21.35 13.27
N GLU A 13 -8.65 -21.92 12.86
CA GLU A 13 -8.67 -23.12 12.02
C GLU A 13 -8.11 -22.85 10.61
N ILE A 14 -8.51 -21.74 10.00
CA ILE A 14 -7.98 -21.32 8.69
C ILE A 14 -6.45 -21.16 8.74
N ARG A 15 -5.93 -20.49 9.78
CA ARG A 15 -4.48 -20.32 9.98
C ARG A 15 -3.76 -21.66 10.11
N ARG A 16 -4.33 -22.62 10.83
CA ARG A 16 -3.78 -23.97 10.94
C ARG A 16 -3.73 -24.67 9.59
N GLN A 17 -4.80 -24.61 8.81
CA GLN A 17 -4.85 -25.24 7.49
C GLN A 17 -3.80 -24.65 6.52
N ILE A 18 -3.58 -23.34 6.58
CA ILE A 18 -2.51 -22.68 5.80
C ILE A 18 -1.13 -23.17 6.26
N ALA A 19 -0.91 -23.28 7.58
CA ALA A 19 0.35 -23.79 8.11
C ALA A 19 0.64 -25.22 7.67
N GLU A 20 -0.33 -26.12 7.84
CA GLU A 20 -0.26 -27.53 7.46
C GLU A 20 0.00 -27.69 5.95
N ALA A 21 -0.68 -26.90 5.11
CA ALA A 21 -0.49 -26.95 3.66
C ALA A 21 0.92 -26.51 3.21
N ASN A 22 1.64 -25.76 4.04
CA ASN A 22 2.95 -25.19 3.70
C ASN A 22 4.09 -25.79 4.54
N ASP A 23 3.86 -26.87 5.27
CA ASP A 23 4.84 -27.46 6.21
C ASP A 23 5.42 -26.40 7.18
N ILE A 24 4.60 -25.47 7.64
CA ILE A 24 5.00 -24.44 8.62
C ILE A 24 4.64 -24.95 10.01
N GLU A 25 5.61 -24.99 10.91
CA GLU A 25 5.36 -25.28 12.32
C GLU A 25 4.50 -24.18 12.94
N PHE A 26 3.26 -24.51 13.32
CA PHE A 26 2.32 -23.53 13.84
C PHE A 26 1.67 -24.02 15.13
N VAL A 27 2.21 -23.55 16.26
CA VAL A 27 1.69 -23.87 17.58
C VAL A 27 0.63 -22.85 17.96
N THR A 28 -0.62 -23.31 17.99
CA THR A 28 -1.70 -22.48 18.50
C THR A 28 -1.93 -22.72 19.99
N SER A 29 -2.19 -21.66 20.75
CA SER A 29 -2.52 -21.79 22.17
C SER A 29 -3.94 -21.33 22.46
N GLU A 30 -4.56 -21.89 23.50
CA GLU A 30 -5.95 -21.59 23.84
C GLU A 30 -6.16 -20.13 24.25
N CYS A 31 -7.35 -19.61 23.95
CA CYS A 31 -7.75 -18.27 24.37
C CYS A 31 -8.12 -18.29 25.86
N ARG A 32 -7.34 -17.61 26.70
CA ARG A 32 -7.61 -17.50 28.15
C ARG A 32 -8.51 -16.31 28.50
N TYR A 33 -8.97 -15.56 27.51
CA TYR A 33 -9.80 -14.37 27.71
C TYR A 33 -11.19 -14.73 28.24
N LYS A 34 -11.54 -14.19 29.42
CA LYS A 34 -12.85 -14.36 30.06
C LYS A 34 -13.68 -13.10 29.86
N GLY A 35 -14.67 -13.18 28.97
CA GLY A 35 -15.57 -12.07 28.63
C GLY A 35 -15.95 -12.09 27.15
N ASP A 36 -16.64 -11.03 26.72
CA ASP A 36 -17.00 -10.80 25.33
C ASP A 36 -15.79 -10.25 24.56
N CYS A 37 -15.28 -11.04 23.62
CA CYS A 37 -14.17 -10.66 22.75
C CYS A 37 -14.72 -9.90 21.54
N LEU A 38 -14.28 -8.66 21.34
CA LEU A 38 -14.69 -7.79 20.22
C LEU A 38 -14.08 -8.19 18.86
N GLY A 39 -13.28 -9.26 18.82
CA GLY A 39 -12.53 -9.66 17.64
C GLY A 39 -11.13 -9.05 17.61
N THR A 40 -10.17 -9.84 17.12
CA THR A 40 -8.73 -9.59 17.02
C THR A 40 -8.03 -9.16 18.32
N CYS A 41 -7.30 -10.09 18.95
CA CYS A 41 -6.42 -9.78 20.08
C CYS A 41 -4.94 -9.73 19.64
N PRO A 42 -4.02 -9.13 20.44
CA PRO A 42 -2.59 -9.03 20.10
C PRO A 42 -1.96 -10.38 19.74
N LYS A 43 -2.45 -11.48 20.33
CA LYS A 43 -1.99 -12.83 20.03
C LYS A 43 -2.47 -13.33 18.65
N CYS A 44 -3.71 -13.04 18.28
CA CYS A 44 -4.21 -13.36 16.94
C CYS A 44 -3.44 -12.58 15.87
N GLU A 45 -3.06 -11.34 16.14
CA GLU A 45 -2.24 -10.54 15.23
C GLU A 45 -0.82 -11.10 15.11
N ALA A 46 -0.21 -11.51 16.24
CA ALA A 46 1.09 -12.17 16.23
C ALA A 46 1.08 -13.50 15.45
N GLU A 47 0.03 -14.31 15.59
CA GLU A 47 -0.17 -15.55 14.83
C GLU A 47 -0.27 -15.29 13.32
N VAL A 48 -0.98 -14.23 12.91
CA VAL A 48 -1.08 -13.82 11.50
C VAL A 48 0.27 -13.35 10.98
N ARG A 49 0.95 -12.45 11.71
CA ARG A 49 2.25 -11.91 11.33
C ARG A 49 3.31 -13.01 11.17
N TYR A 50 3.31 -14.00 12.06
CA TYR A 50 4.18 -15.17 11.97
C TYR A 50 3.94 -15.97 10.68
N LEU A 51 2.68 -16.28 10.38
CA LEU A 51 2.31 -17.01 9.16
C LEU A 51 2.69 -16.24 7.90
N GLU A 52 2.42 -14.94 7.85
CA GLU A 52 2.78 -14.08 6.72
C GLU A 52 4.30 -14.04 6.49
N GLN A 53 5.09 -13.96 7.56
CA GLN A 53 6.55 -13.97 7.47
C GLN A 53 7.08 -15.30 6.91
N GLN A 54 6.53 -16.43 7.38
CA GLN A 54 6.94 -17.77 6.93
C GLN A 54 6.56 -18.01 5.46
N LEU A 55 5.35 -17.62 5.04
CA LEU A 55 4.91 -17.76 3.65
C LEU A 55 5.70 -16.85 2.71
N ARG A 56 6.02 -15.62 3.15
CA ARG A 56 6.87 -14.70 2.40
C ARG A 56 8.28 -15.27 2.22
N ALA A 57 8.88 -15.81 3.28
CA ALA A 57 10.19 -16.44 3.21
C ALA A 57 10.20 -17.65 2.25
N ARG A 58 9.15 -18.49 2.27
CA ARG A 58 8.98 -19.59 1.31
C ARG A 58 8.85 -19.10 -0.13
N SER A 59 8.03 -18.07 -0.36
CA SER A 59 7.85 -17.47 -1.69
C SER A 59 9.16 -16.88 -2.24
N LEU A 60 9.90 -16.12 -1.42
CA LEU A 60 11.21 -15.56 -1.78
C LEU A 60 12.26 -16.65 -2.04
N ALA A 61 12.16 -17.79 -1.37
CA ALA A 61 12.97 -18.97 -1.65
C ALA A 61 12.51 -19.77 -2.89
N GLY A 62 11.55 -19.25 -3.67
CA GLY A 62 11.00 -19.90 -4.86
C GLY A 62 10.14 -21.14 -4.56
N LYS A 63 9.76 -21.35 -3.30
CA LYS A 63 8.88 -22.47 -2.91
C LYS A 63 7.43 -22.06 -3.12
N ALA A 64 6.65 -22.93 -3.77
CA ALA A 64 5.23 -22.72 -3.95
C ALA A 64 4.53 -22.57 -2.59
N VAL A 65 3.72 -21.53 -2.46
CA VAL A 65 2.82 -21.35 -1.32
C VAL A 65 1.51 -22.04 -1.63
N ALA A 66 1.20 -23.09 -0.88
CA ALA A 66 -0.02 -23.85 -1.04
C ALA A 66 -1.14 -23.19 -0.22
N PHE A 67 -2.23 -22.80 -0.87
CA PHE A 67 -3.47 -22.53 -0.18
C PHE A 67 -4.29 -23.81 -0.19
N ALA A 68 -4.71 -24.28 0.99
CA ALA A 68 -5.65 -25.39 1.08
C ALA A 68 -6.90 -25.04 0.26
N GLY A 69 -7.12 -25.76 -0.85
CA GLY A 69 -8.27 -25.57 -1.74
C GLY A 69 -7.99 -24.92 -3.10
N ILE A 70 -6.74 -24.63 -3.49
CA ILE A 70 -6.37 -24.13 -4.82
C ILE A 70 -5.47 -25.16 -5.54
N SER A 71 -5.84 -25.59 -6.74
CA SER A 71 -5.18 -26.69 -7.47
C SER A 71 -3.90 -26.25 -8.23
N ALA A 72 -2.87 -27.11 -8.20
CA ALA A 72 -1.49 -26.83 -8.64
C ALA A 72 -1.24 -26.86 -10.16
N ALA A 73 -2.26 -26.91 -11.01
CA ALA A 73 -2.10 -27.12 -12.46
C ALA A 73 -1.74 -25.86 -13.27
N SER A 74 -1.75 -24.67 -12.65
CA SER A 74 -1.75 -23.38 -13.36
C SER A 74 -0.36 -22.80 -13.69
N ILE A 75 0.74 -23.53 -13.47
CA ILE A 75 2.11 -22.97 -13.50
C ILE A 75 2.75 -22.93 -14.91
N ALA A 76 2.11 -23.47 -15.96
CA ALA A 76 2.79 -23.72 -17.24
C ALA A 76 2.92 -22.53 -18.23
N MET A 77 2.36 -21.33 -17.98
CA MET A 77 2.26 -20.28 -19.02
C MET A 77 3.12 -19.02 -18.83
N LEU A 78 4.15 -19.05 -17.96
CA LEU A 78 5.05 -17.91 -17.75
C LEU A 78 6.26 -17.92 -18.70
N MET A 79 6.01 -17.81 -20.01
CA MET A 79 7.05 -17.41 -20.99
C MET A 79 6.62 -16.06 -21.61
N PRO A 80 7.45 -15.01 -21.57
CA PRO A 80 7.05 -13.68 -22.04
C PRO A 80 7.05 -13.60 -23.57
N MET A 81 5.92 -13.22 -24.16
CA MET A 81 5.84 -12.68 -25.52
C MET A 81 6.24 -11.20 -25.47
N THR A 82 7.28 -10.82 -26.21
CA THR A 82 7.63 -9.41 -26.44
C THR A 82 6.59 -8.77 -27.36
N SER A 83 6.04 -7.62 -26.99
CA SER A 83 5.19 -6.80 -27.86
C SER A 83 5.67 -5.35 -27.81
N GLU A 84 5.88 -4.77 -28.99
CA GLU A 84 6.41 -3.43 -29.22
C GLU A 84 5.35 -2.35 -28.94
N ALA A 85 5.78 -1.22 -28.37
CA ALA A 85 4.91 -0.08 -28.05
C ALA A 85 4.80 0.89 -29.24
N GLN A 86 3.57 1.24 -29.64
CA GLN A 86 3.32 2.37 -30.52
C GLN A 86 2.89 3.62 -29.74
N THR A 87 3.47 4.72 -30.17
CA THR A 87 3.48 6.08 -29.61
C THR A 87 2.11 6.75 -29.61
N ALA A 88 1.78 7.48 -28.53
CA ALA A 88 0.64 8.41 -28.49
C ALA A 88 1.13 9.87 -28.59
N THR A 89 0.56 10.60 -29.53
CA THR A 89 0.75 12.01 -29.81
C THR A 89 0.08 12.93 -28.79
N ASP A 90 0.88 13.85 -28.27
CA ASP A 90 0.63 15.25 -27.88
C ASP A 90 -0.83 15.77 -27.88
N ILE A 91 -1.38 16.10 -26.70
CA ILE A 91 -2.43 17.12 -26.54
C ILE A 91 -2.11 18.01 -25.33
N LYS A 92 -2.02 19.30 -25.62
CA LYS A 92 -1.69 20.43 -24.75
C LYS A 92 -2.67 20.62 -23.58
N MET A 93 -2.13 20.95 -22.41
CA MET A 93 -2.86 21.55 -21.29
C MET A 93 -2.98 23.07 -21.47
N LEU A 94 -4.03 23.68 -20.91
CA LEU A 94 -4.15 25.10 -20.48
C LEU A 94 -5.44 25.28 -19.63
N PRO A 95 -5.60 26.36 -18.83
CA PRO A 95 -5.71 26.26 -17.37
C PRO A 95 -7.04 26.80 -16.78
N SER A 96 -7.11 26.73 -15.45
CA SER A 96 -8.14 27.16 -14.47
C SER A 96 -9.09 28.29 -14.87
N ASP A 97 -10.38 28.11 -14.51
CA ASP A 97 -11.14 29.16 -13.82
C ASP A 97 -12.34 28.61 -13.04
N SER A 98 -12.55 29.17 -11.83
CA SER A 98 -13.68 28.91 -10.95
C SER A 98 -14.92 29.67 -11.43
N ILE A 99 -16.04 28.98 -11.67
CA ILE A 99 -17.39 29.60 -11.61
C ILE A 99 -18.40 28.65 -10.97
N VAL A 100 -19.14 29.22 -10.03
CA VAL A 100 -20.26 28.64 -9.27
C VAL A 100 -21.57 28.69 -10.07
N THR A 101 -22.36 27.61 -9.97
CA THR A 101 -23.81 27.50 -10.23
C THR A 101 -24.32 27.34 -11.66
N THR A 102 -24.90 26.17 -11.95
CA THR A 102 -26.32 26.06 -12.35
C THR A 102 -26.82 24.64 -12.07
N ARG A 103 -27.97 24.52 -11.38
CA ARG A 103 -28.71 23.26 -11.24
C ARG A 103 -29.19 22.85 -12.62
N LEU A 104 -28.57 21.85 -13.21
CA LEU A 104 -29.14 21.11 -14.33
C LEU A 104 -29.60 19.76 -13.76
N ASP A 105 -30.89 19.47 -13.91
CA ASP A 105 -31.58 18.34 -13.28
C ASP A 105 -30.81 17.04 -13.49
N SER A 106 -30.03 16.65 -12.48
CA SER A 106 -29.34 15.38 -12.47
C SER A 106 -30.41 14.30 -12.33
N VAL A 107 -30.56 13.47 -13.35
CA VAL A 107 -31.50 12.36 -13.32
C VAL A 107 -30.86 11.24 -12.49
N LYS A 108 -31.71 10.56 -11.73
CA LYS A 108 -31.30 9.40 -10.96
C LYS A 108 -31.05 8.21 -11.88
N VAL A 109 -29.78 7.92 -12.15
CA VAL A 109 -29.36 6.77 -12.97
C VAL A 109 -29.25 5.55 -12.08
N LYS A 110 -29.92 4.47 -12.51
CA LYS A 110 -29.93 3.19 -11.79
C LYS A 110 -28.90 2.25 -12.37
N GLY A 111 -28.32 1.41 -11.52
CA GLY A 111 -27.39 0.39 -11.98
C GLY A 111 -27.23 -0.76 -11.01
N ARG A 112 -26.40 -1.73 -11.40
CA ARG A 112 -26.02 -2.89 -10.59
C ARG A 112 -24.52 -3.13 -10.68
N VAL A 113 -23.91 -3.48 -9.56
CA VAL A 113 -22.52 -3.91 -9.47
C VAL A 113 -22.45 -5.39 -9.16
N LYS A 114 -21.55 -6.04 -9.87
CA LYS A 114 -21.37 -7.47 -9.94
C LYS A 114 -19.90 -7.80 -9.78
N CYS A 115 -19.56 -8.97 -9.24
CA CYS A 115 -18.19 -9.46 -9.18
C CYS A 115 -18.05 -10.80 -9.89
N THR A 116 -16.87 -11.01 -10.48
CA THR A 116 -16.41 -12.31 -10.98
C THR A 116 -15.43 -12.87 -9.96
N THR A 117 -15.75 -14.03 -9.38
CA THR A 117 -14.93 -14.67 -8.35
C THR A 117 -13.94 -15.70 -8.90
N ASP A 118 -14.04 -16.08 -10.19
CA ASP A 118 -13.10 -16.97 -10.88
C ASP A 118 -13.08 -16.73 -12.41
N VAL A 119 -11.94 -17.00 -13.06
CA VAL A 119 -11.72 -16.77 -14.51
C VAL A 119 -12.47 -17.76 -15.41
N ASP A 120 -13.20 -18.74 -14.85
CA ASP A 120 -13.91 -19.76 -15.64
C ASP A 120 -15.30 -20.14 -15.10
N SER A 121 -16.00 -19.23 -14.43
CA SER A 121 -17.37 -19.50 -13.99
C SER A 121 -18.29 -18.31 -14.22
N THR A 122 -19.38 -18.55 -14.94
CA THR A 122 -20.49 -17.62 -15.21
C THR A 122 -21.26 -17.19 -13.96
N VAL A 123 -20.76 -17.48 -12.76
CA VAL A 123 -21.40 -17.10 -11.49
C VAL A 123 -20.98 -15.68 -11.17
N THR A 124 -21.86 -14.75 -11.54
CA THR A 124 -21.68 -13.33 -11.24
C THR A 124 -22.45 -13.01 -9.96
N GLU A 125 -21.74 -12.81 -8.85
CA GLU A 125 -22.37 -12.44 -7.57
C GLU A 125 -22.61 -10.93 -7.48
N GLU A 126 -23.60 -10.54 -6.69
CA GLU A 126 -24.02 -9.15 -6.50
C GLU A 126 -23.16 -8.50 -5.43
N LEU A 127 -22.57 -7.34 -5.75
CA LEU A 127 -21.57 -6.74 -4.89
C LEU A 127 -22.19 -5.71 -3.95
N ILE A 128 -22.24 -6.04 -2.66
CA ILE A 128 -22.84 -5.22 -1.59
C ILE A 128 -21.81 -4.20 -1.07
N GLY A 129 -22.21 -2.93 -0.96
CA GLY A 129 -21.36 -1.86 -0.41
C GLY A 129 -20.26 -1.35 -1.35
N ALA A 130 -20.36 -1.63 -2.65
CA ALA A 130 -19.51 -1.03 -3.66
C ALA A 130 -19.72 0.48 -3.72
N THR A 131 -18.62 1.23 -3.69
CA THR A 131 -18.63 2.70 -3.78
C THR A 131 -18.82 3.10 -5.24
N VAL A 132 -19.85 3.90 -5.51
CA VAL A 132 -20.17 4.42 -6.84
C VAL A 132 -20.11 5.94 -6.79
N VAL A 133 -19.22 6.56 -7.55
CA VAL A 133 -19.01 8.02 -7.55
C VAL A 133 -19.07 8.54 -8.98
N ASN A 134 -19.94 9.51 -9.22
CA ASN A 134 -19.86 10.33 -10.42
C ASN A 134 -18.71 11.32 -10.25
N ILE A 135 -17.64 11.14 -11.02
CA ILE A 135 -16.43 11.97 -10.93
C ILE A 135 -16.69 13.37 -11.47
N THR A 136 -17.65 13.53 -12.38
CA THR A 136 -17.94 14.78 -13.08
C THR A 136 -18.64 15.78 -12.17
N ASN A 137 -19.55 15.31 -11.30
CA ASN A 137 -20.27 16.18 -10.36
C ASN A 137 -19.91 15.95 -8.87
N GLY A 138 -19.05 14.97 -8.56
CA GLY A 138 -18.58 14.65 -7.21
C GLY A 138 -19.60 13.93 -6.31
N LYS A 139 -20.80 13.60 -6.80
CA LYS A 139 -21.82 12.88 -6.02
C LYS A 139 -21.56 11.39 -6.03
N GLY A 140 -21.76 10.74 -4.89
CA GLY A 140 -21.56 9.30 -4.73
C GLY A 140 -22.65 8.61 -3.94
N THR A 141 -22.70 7.30 -4.07
CA THR A 141 -23.62 6.39 -3.41
C THR A 141 -22.91 5.06 -3.15
N ALA A 142 -23.56 4.13 -2.46
CA ALA A 142 -23.10 2.76 -2.27
C ALA A 142 -24.15 1.77 -2.76
N THR A 143 -23.72 0.57 -3.17
CA THR A 143 -24.66 -0.48 -3.56
C THR A 143 -25.37 -1.11 -2.37
N ASP A 144 -26.65 -1.47 -2.58
CA ASP A 144 -27.49 -2.16 -1.61
C ASP A 144 -27.16 -3.68 -1.49
N ILE A 145 -27.96 -4.40 -0.70
CA ILE A 145 -27.83 -5.85 -0.48
C ILE A 145 -28.03 -6.70 -1.74
N TYR A 146 -28.55 -6.11 -2.82
CA TYR A 146 -28.75 -6.76 -4.12
C TYR A 146 -27.80 -6.20 -5.18
N GLY A 147 -26.74 -5.49 -4.76
CA GLY A 147 -25.76 -4.86 -5.63
C GLY A 147 -26.29 -3.68 -6.44
N LYS A 148 -27.49 -3.16 -6.16
CA LYS A 148 -28.11 -2.06 -6.91
C LYS A 148 -27.66 -0.72 -6.37
N PHE A 149 -27.54 0.27 -7.25
CA PHE A 149 -27.25 1.65 -6.86
C PHE A 149 -28.12 2.64 -7.65
N GLU A 150 -28.24 3.84 -7.10
CA GLU A 150 -28.88 4.98 -7.75
C GLU A 150 -28.02 6.23 -7.51
N VAL A 151 -27.55 6.86 -8.59
CA VAL A 151 -26.63 8.01 -8.53
C VAL A 151 -27.11 9.12 -9.47
N ASP A 152 -26.95 10.36 -9.03
CA ASP A 152 -27.24 11.55 -9.82
C ASP A 152 -26.21 11.69 -10.96
N ALA A 153 -26.65 11.53 -12.21
CA ALA A 153 -25.78 11.65 -13.37
C ALA A 153 -26.52 12.13 -14.62
N GLN A 154 -25.74 12.63 -15.59
CA GLN A 154 -26.20 13.10 -16.90
C GLN A 154 -25.51 12.33 -18.02
N VAL A 155 -26.06 12.38 -19.23
CA VAL A 155 -25.42 11.78 -20.40
C VAL A 155 -24.08 12.47 -20.64
N GLY A 156 -23.01 11.67 -20.71
CA GLY A 156 -21.62 12.13 -20.79
C GLY A 156 -20.86 12.08 -19.47
N ASP A 157 -21.53 11.94 -18.32
CA ASP A 157 -20.87 11.86 -17.02
C ASP A 157 -20.07 10.56 -16.86
N THR A 158 -19.00 10.62 -16.07
CA THR A 158 -18.14 9.47 -15.75
C THR A 158 -18.41 8.94 -14.35
N ILE A 159 -18.85 7.69 -14.26
CA ILE A 159 -19.11 6.98 -13.02
C ILE A 159 -17.95 6.02 -12.73
N LYS A 160 -17.30 6.19 -11.58
CA LYS A 160 -16.30 5.27 -11.04
C LYS A 160 -16.95 4.37 -10.01
N VAL A 161 -16.75 3.06 -10.19
CA VAL A 161 -17.15 2.03 -9.23
C VAL A 161 -15.90 1.41 -8.63
N SER A 162 -15.84 1.30 -7.31
CA SER A 162 -14.73 0.68 -6.59
C SER A 162 -15.22 -0.10 -5.38
N TYR A 163 -14.54 -1.19 -5.08
CA TYR A 163 -14.77 -2.00 -3.88
C TYR A 163 -13.45 -2.59 -3.42
N VAL A 164 -13.29 -2.76 -2.11
CA VAL A 164 -12.04 -3.25 -1.51
C VAL A 164 -11.74 -4.66 -2.05
N GLY A 165 -10.53 -4.87 -2.56
CA GLY A 165 -10.12 -6.14 -3.17
C GLY A 165 -10.46 -6.31 -4.66
N PHE A 166 -11.06 -5.32 -5.31
CA PHE A 166 -11.40 -5.36 -6.74
C PHE A 166 -10.72 -4.25 -7.54
N LYS A 167 -10.53 -4.47 -8.85
CA LYS A 167 -10.06 -3.42 -9.77
C LYS A 167 -11.21 -2.44 -10.01
N SER A 168 -10.99 -1.16 -9.69
CA SER A 168 -11.96 -0.10 -9.93
C SER A 168 -12.25 0.03 -11.43
N LYS A 169 -13.50 0.29 -11.79
CA LYS A 169 -13.94 0.44 -13.18
C LYS A 169 -14.58 1.81 -13.38
N ILE A 170 -14.29 2.45 -14.50
CA ILE A 170 -14.88 3.72 -14.89
C ILE A 170 -15.80 3.46 -16.08
N VAL A 171 -17.03 3.97 -16.01
CA VAL A 171 -18.06 3.82 -17.03
C VAL A 171 -18.64 5.19 -17.33
N THR A 172 -18.76 5.52 -18.62
CA THR A 172 -19.44 6.73 -19.09
C THR A 172 -20.94 6.48 -19.23
N VAL A 173 -21.75 7.43 -18.77
CA VAL A 173 -23.21 7.39 -18.92
C VAL A 173 -23.58 7.75 -20.35
N THR A 174 -24.00 6.77 -21.14
CA THR A 174 -24.46 6.99 -22.53
C THR A 174 -25.96 7.25 -22.59
N ASP A 175 -26.74 6.65 -21.69
CA ASP A 175 -28.20 6.79 -21.60
C ASP A 175 -28.64 6.69 -20.14
N VAL A 176 -29.38 7.68 -19.65
CA VAL A 176 -29.88 7.75 -18.26
C VAL A 176 -31.11 6.87 -18.02
N THR A 177 -31.75 6.37 -19.08
CA THR A 177 -32.94 5.51 -18.99
C THR A 177 -32.59 4.02 -18.89
N LEU A 178 -31.36 3.64 -19.28
CA LEU A 178 -30.89 2.27 -19.25
C LEU A 178 -30.10 1.96 -17.97
N PRO A 179 -30.32 0.79 -17.35
CA PRO A 179 -29.60 0.42 -16.13
C PRO A 179 -28.13 0.10 -16.43
N ILE A 180 -27.21 0.76 -15.73
CA ILE A 180 -25.77 0.52 -15.88
C ILE A 180 -25.38 -0.75 -15.14
N THR A 181 -24.81 -1.74 -15.84
CA THR A 181 -24.26 -2.94 -15.20
C THR A 181 -22.75 -2.89 -15.19
N VAL A 182 -22.14 -2.95 -14.01
CA VAL A 182 -20.69 -2.90 -13.82
C VAL A 182 -20.22 -4.19 -13.18
N THR A 183 -19.44 -4.97 -13.91
CA THR A 183 -18.70 -6.10 -13.35
C THR A 183 -17.31 -5.65 -12.92
N LEU A 184 -16.96 -5.86 -11.67
CA LEU A 184 -15.63 -5.64 -11.13
C LEU A 184 -14.86 -6.97 -11.09
N ASP A 185 -13.62 -6.92 -11.57
CA ASP A 185 -12.71 -8.06 -11.55
C ASP A 185 -11.92 -8.05 -10.23
N THR A 186 -11.75 -9.22 -9.63
CA THR A 186 -10.91 -9.37 -8.43
C THR A 186 -9.51 -8.81 -8.69
N LYS A 187 -9.05 -7.94 -7.80
CA LYS A 187 -7.67 -7.48 -7.81
C LYS A 187 -6.83 -8.61 -7.22
N VAL A 188 -6.34 -9.51 -8.06
CA VAL A 188 -5.27 -10.43 -7.69
C VAL A 188 -4.02 -9.58 -7.43
N VAL A 189 -3.87 -9.14 -6.18
CA VAL A 189 -2.65 -8.48 -5.71
C VAL A 189 -1.65 -9.60 -5.48
N LEU A 190 -0.75 -9.81 -6.45
CA LEU A 190 0.51 -10.48 -6.14
C LEU A 190 1.17 -9.65 -5.04
N LEU A 191 1.30 -10.25 -3.85
CA LEU A 191 1.99 -9.67 -2.69
C LEU A 191 3.45 -9.41 -3.09
N GLY A 192 3.70 -8.22 -3.62
CA GLY A 192 4.99 -7.85 -4.21
C GLY A 192 4.95 -6.51 -4.96
N GLU A 193 3.78 -6.09 -5.47
CA GLU A 193 3.67 -4.80 -6.16
C GLU A 193 2.46 -4.02 -5.64
N VAL A 194 2.74 -3.08 -4.75
CA VAL A 194 1.83 -1.96 -4.52
C VAL A 194 1.88 -1.13 -5.80
N PRO A 195 0.77 -0.92 -6.53
CA PRO A 195 0.76 0.09 -7.57
C PRO A 195 0.90 1.44 -6.86
N VAL A 196 2.13 1.93 -6.79
CA VAL A 196 2.46 3.28 -6.41
C VAL A 196 1.68 4.16 -7.37
N VAL A 197 0.67 4.86 -6.86
CA VAL A 197 0.19 6.06 -7.53
C VAL A 197 1.42 6.94 -7.63
N ARG A 198 2.01 7.05 -8.83
CA ARG A 198 3.07 8.01 -9.12
C ARG A 198 2.46 9.40 -9.00
N ARG A 199 2.25 9.87 -7.76
CA ARG A 199 2.42 11.28 -7.46
C ARG A 199 3.88 11.59 -7.76
N GLU A 200 4.15 12.78 -8.23
CA GLU A 200 5.52 13.24 -8.42
C GLU A 200 6.19 13.34 -7.05
N ILE A 201 6.71 12.21 -6.54
CA ILE A 201 7.41 12.17 -5.26
C ILE A 201 8.80 12.75 -5.54
N ASN A 202 8.92 14.07 -5.55
CA ASN A 202 10.15 14.79 -5.89
C ASN A 202 10.90 15.33 -4.65
N HIS A 203 10.34 15.12 -3.45
CA HIS A 203 10.87 15.62 -2.19
C HIS A 203 11.52 14.49 -1.37
N TYR A 204 12.51 13.84 -1.97
CA TYR A 204 13.28 12.81 -1.27
C TYR A 204 14.78 13.11 -1.27
N LEU A 205 15.45 12.53 -0.28
CA LEU A 205 16.89 12.51 -0.12
C LEU A 205 17.38 11.08 -0.29
N ASP A 206 18.16 10.82 -1.34
CA ASP A 206 18.87 9.56 -1.50
C ASP A 206 20.22 9.64 -0.79
N LEU A 207 20.38 8.77 0.21
CA LEU A 207 21.60 8.58 0.96
C LEU A 207 22.34 7.36 0.43
N LYS A 208 23.58 7.56 0.00
CA LYS A 208 24.51 6.48 -0.30
C LYS A 208 25.56 6.42 0.81
N VAL A 209 25.47 5.40 1.67
CA VAL A 209 26.42 5.21 2.76
C VAL A 209 27.44 4.14 2.37
N THR A 210 28.71 4.46 2.51
CA THR A 210 29.84 3.61 2.10
C THR A 210 30.88 3.51 3.20
N ASP A 211 31.67 2.44 3.19
CA ASP A 211 32.85 2.31 4.03
C ASP A 211 34.08 3.02 3.43
N GLU A 212 35.18 3.00 4.18
CA GLU A 212 36.48 3.55 3.76
C GLU A 212 37.06 2.91 2.48
N LYS A 213 36.60 1.71 2.11
CA LYS A 213 36.99 0.97 0.90
C LYS A 213 36.01 1.21 -0.26
N GLY A 214 34.96 2.02 -0.05
CA GLY A 214 33.93 2.33 -1.04
C GLY A 214 32.82 1.27 -1.17
N LYS A 215 32.79 0.26 -0.30
CA LYS A 215 31.70 -0.73 -0.23
C LYS A 215 30.46 -0.08 0.36
N VAL A 216 29.31 -0.26 -0.28
CA VAL A 216 28.03 0.23 0.24
C VAL A 216 27.67 -0.54 1.51
N ILE A 217 27.32 0.19 2.57
CA ILE A 217 26.82 -0.39 3.82
C ILE A 217 25.33 -0.67 3.63
N ASP A 218 24.90 -1.89 3.96
CA ASP A 218 23.51 -2.29 3.85
C ASP A 218 22.62 -1.44 4.76
N ARG A 219 21.43 -1.07 4.28
CA ARG A 219 20.46 -0.26 5.02
C ARG A 219 20.13 -0.87 6.38
N ASP A 220 20.03 -2.20 6.47
CA ASP A 220 19.66 -2.88 7.71
C ASP A 220 20.75 -2.73 8.80
N ASN A 221 21.96 -2.33 8.41
CA ASN A 221 23.05 -1.99 9.34
C ASN A 221 23.16 -0.47 9.59
N LEU A 222 22.21 0.34 9.15
CA LEU A 222 22.21 1.79 9.31
C LEU A 222 21.09 2.23 10.24
N TYR A 223 21.44 3.01 11.25
CA TYR A 223 20.48 3.75 12.05
C TYR A 223 20.53 5.23 11.64
N ILE A 224 19.40 5.74 11.16
CA ILE A 224 19.26 7.14 10.75
C ILE A 224 18.20 7.78 11.62
N GLY A 225 18.54 8.88 12.28
CA GLY A 225 17.59 9.66 13.06
C GLY A 225 17.77 11.15 12.86
N ARG A 226 16.69 11.91 12.95
CA ARG A 226 16.74 13.36 13.12
C ARG A 226 17.11 13.64 14.58
N VAL A 227 18.02 14.58 14.81
CA VAL A 227 18.40 15.04 16.15
C VAL A 227 18.17 16.55 16.28
N TRP A 228 17.70 17.00 17.45
CA TRP A 228 17.55 18.41 17.80
C TRP A 228 17.72 18.61 19.31
N ILE A 229 17.90 19.86 19.73
CA ILE A 229 17.93 20.23 21.14
C ILE A 229 16.57 20.84 21.46
N ASP A 230 15.91 20.36 22.51
CA ASP A 230 14.62 20.87 22.96
C ASP A 230 14.73 22.21 23.71
N GLU A 231 13.61 22.71 24.23
CA GLU A 231 13.57 23.98 24.98
C GLU A 231 14.31 23.90 26.33
N ASP A 232 14.46 22.69 26.88
CA ASP A 232 15.13 22.41 28.15
C ASP A 232 16.65 22.20 27.99
N GLY A 233 17.13 22.13 26.75
CA GLY A 233 18.54 21.93 26.42
C GLY A 233 18.96 20.47 26.30
N GLU A 234 18.01 19.53 26.34
CA GLU A 234 18.24 18.10 26.18
C GLU A 234 18.22 17.71 24.70
N GLU A 235 18.99 16.67 24.35
CA GLU A 235 19.05 16.18 22.97
C GLU A 235 17.92 15.18 22.72
N ASP A 236 16.99 15.58 21.86
CA ASP A 236 15.94 14.71 21.34
C ASP A 236 16.32 14.11 19.99
N SER A 237 15.74 12.94 19.71
CA SER A 237 15.91 12.28 18.42
C SER A 237 14.66 11.53 17.98
N GLU A 238 14.41 11.54 16.66
CA GLU A 238 13.38 10.73 16.02
C GLU A 238 14.02 9.80 15.00
N HIS A 239 13.64 8.53 15.00
CA HIS A 239 14.14 7.56 14.02
C HIS A 239 13.47 7.79 12.65
N LEU A 240 14.27 7.78 11.58
CA LEU A 240 13.79 7.85 10.21
C LEU A 240 13.81 6.46 9.59
N SER A 241 12.81 6.15 8.76
CA SER A 241 12.67 4.84 8.12
C SER A 241 12.96 4.91 6.62
N PRO A 242 14.25 4.91 6.20
CA PRO A 242 14.61 4.99 4.79
C PRO A 242 14.09 3.79 3.99
N GLU A 243 13.51 4.06 2.82
CA GLU A 243 13.03 3.04 1.90
C GLU A 243 14.14 2.59 0.95
N TYR A 244 14.16 1.29 0.64
CA TYR A 244 14.98 0.76 -0.45
C TYR A 244 14.24 0.98 -1.78
N PHE A 245 14.88 1.65 -2.73
CA PHE A 245 14.29 1.86 -4.06
C PHE A 245 14.94 0.96 -5.12
N ASP A 246 16.27 1.02 -5.25
CA ASP A 246 17.07 0.15 -6.11
C ASP A 246 18.52 0.08 -5.62
N GLU A 247 19.38 -0.69 -6.31
CA GLU A 247 20.80 -0.85 -5.96
C GLU A 247 21.60 0.46 -5.96
N LYS A 248 21.16 1.47 -6.73
CA LYS A 248 21.79 2.80 -6.79
C LYS A 248 21.28 3.73 -5.69
N HIS A 249 20.09 3.46 -5.16
CA HIS A 249 19.38 4.24 -4.15
C HIS A 249 18.94 3.34 -2.98
N PRO A 250 19.90 2.80 -2.20
CA PRO A 250 19.61 1.83 -1.15
C PRO A 250 18.95 2.45 0.10
N CYS A 251 19.04 3.78 0.27
CA CYS A 251 18.43 4.51 1.37
C CYS A 251 17.78 5.79 0.86
N ARG A 252 16.49 5.73 0.52
CA ARG A 252 15.68 6.90 0.14
C ARG A 252 14.85 7.37 1.32
N ILE A 253 15.08 8.60 1.77
CA ILE A 253 14.27 9.24 2.81
C ILE A 253 13.26 10.15 2.14
N TYR A 254 11.98 9.86 2.33
CA TYR A 254 10.90 10.68 1.81
C TYR A 254 10.53 11.77 2.80
N TRP A 255 10.78 13.02 2.44
CA TRP A 255 10.60 14.14 3.35
C TRP A 255 9.13 14.39 3.71
N ASP A 256 8.22 14.16 2.75
CA ASP A 256 6.78 14.38 2.94
C ASP A 256 6.08 13.24 3.69
N TYR A 257 6.74 12.08 3.87
CA TYR A 257 6.12 10.87 4.42
C TYR A 257 6.72 10.44 5.75
N ASP A 258 7.97 10.79 6.02
CA ASP A 258 8.60 10.45 7.28
C ASP A 258 8.12 11.40 8.39
N TYR A 259 7.41 10.86 9.38
CA TYR A 259 6.87 11.62 10.50
C TYR A 259 7.96 12.38 11.26
N GLY A 260 9.19 11.87 11.31
CA GLY A 260 10.31 12.57 11.95
C GLY A 260 10.77 13.83 11.22
N LEU A 261 10.31 14.04 9.99
CA LEU A 261 10.61 15.22 9.16
C LEU A 261 9.42 16.19 9.03
N GLN A 262 8.39 16.02 9.84
CA GLN A 262 7.23 16.91 9.91
C GLN A 262 7.24 17.73 11.22
N ASP A 263 6.57 18.87 11.20
CA ASP A 263 6.26 19.65 12.40
C ASP A 263 4.96 19.15 13.07
N GLU A 264 4.59 19.77 14.19
CA GLU A 264 3.38 19.42 14.96
C GLU A 264 2.06 19.59 14.18
N ASN A 265 2.08 20.24 13.02
CA ASN A 265 0.93 20.44 12.14
C ASN A 265 1.01 19.57 10.88
N ASP A 266 1.79 18.49 10.90
CA ASP A 266 2.06 17.58 9.77
C ASP A 266 2.69 18.30 8.56
N LYS A 267 3.35 19.45 8.76
CA LYS A 267 4.02 20.17 7.67
C LYS A 267 5.49 19.77 7.57
N PRO A 268 6.02 19.55 6.35
CA PRO A 268 7.43 19.26 6.17
C PRO A 268 8.38 20.31 6.73
N LEU A 269 9.40 19.88 7.47
CA LEU A 269 10.45 20.75 8.00
C LEU A 269 11.28 21.38 6.88
N LYS A 270 11.69 22.63 7.04
CA LYS A 270 12.54 23.33 6.04
C LYS A 270 13.98 22.82 6.03
N GLU A 271 14.47 22.31 7.15
CA GLU A 271 15.77 21.68 7.32
C GLU A 271 15.76 20.73 8.52
N ALA A 272 16.68 19.78 8.52
CA ALA A 272 16.84 18.78 9.57
C ALA A 272 18.32 18.47 9.79
N THR A 273 18.68 18.13 11.02
CA THR A 273 19.99 17.57 11.36
C THR A 273 19.81 16.06 11.50
N LEU A 274 20.49 15.28 10.66
CA LEU A 274 20.44 13.83 10.69
C LEU A 274 21.70 13.29 11.33
N ARG A 275 21.53 12.39 12.31
CA ARG A 275 22.56 11.52 12.84
C ARG A 275 22.45 10.17 12.14
N ILE A 276 23.55 9.72 11.57
CA ILE A 276 23.64 8.44 10.88
C ILE A 276 24.69 7.62 11.61
N GLU A 277 24.31 6.41 11.97
CA GLU A 277 25.11 5.41 12.65
C GLU A 277 25.15 4.15 11.79
N ALA A 278 26.28 3.45 11.81
CA ALA A 278 26.45 2.22 11.07
C ALA A 278 26.96 1.13 12.01
N GLU A 279 26.33 -0.04 11.98
CA GLU A 279 26.76 -1.17 12.82
C GLU A 279 28.20 -1.57 12.49
N GLY A 280 29.04 -1.71 13.52
CA GLY A 280 30.48 -1.95 13.37
C GLY A 280 31.33 -0.69 13.20
N TYR A 281 30.74 0.51 13.22
CA TYR A 281 31.45 1.78 13.15
C TYR A 281 31.16 2.66 14.37
N ASP A 282 32.22 3.09 15.05
CA ASP A 282 32.08 3.77 16.35
C ASP A 282 31.70 5.26 16.27
N VAL A 283 31.81 5.90 15.10
CA VAL A 283 31.65 7.35 14.97
C VAL A 283 30.42 7.67 14.14
N PRO A 284 29.35 8.24 14.73
CA PRO A 284 28.20 8.70 13.97
C PRO A 284 28.59 9.86 13.05
N VAL A 285 27.97 9.92 11.89
CA VAL A 285 28.08 11.05 10.97
C VAL A 285 26.85 11.92 11.12
N ILE A 286 27.08 13.19 11.50
CA ILE A 286 26.02 14.19 11.64
C ILE A 286 26.04 15.11 10.43
N ILE A 287 24.89 15.25 9.77
CA ILE A 287 24.73 16.13 8.62
C ILE A 287 23.52 17.05 8.79
N LYS A 288 23.67 18.31 8.36
CA LYS A 288 22.52 19.18 8.11
C LYS A 288 22.05 19.01 6.67
N VAL A 289 20.74 18.91 6.50
CA VAL A 289 20.06 18.75 5.20
C VAL A 289 18.87 19.70 5.14
N LYS A 290 18.58 20.21 3.95
CA LYS A 290 17.45 21.10 3.70
C LYS A 290 16.35 20.34 2.98
N TYR A 291 15.12 20.81 3.11
CA TYR A 291 13.97 20.32 2.37
C TYR A 291 14.31 20.21 0.88
N PRO A 292 14.26 19.02 0.29
CA PRO A 292 14.61 18.80 -1.10
C PRO A 292 13.49 19.34 -1.99
N LYS A 293 13.67 20.54 -2.56
CA LYS A 293 12.77 21.10 -3.60
C LYS A 293 12.79 20.29 -4.92
N ARG A 294 13.79 19.43 -5.07
CA ARG A 294 14.02 18.46 -6.15
C ARG A 294 14.87 17.32 -5.59
N ASN A 295 14.89 16.18 -6.25
CA ASN A 295 15.65 14.98 -5.87
C ASN A 295 17.07 15.35 -5.45
N ALA A 296 17.44 15.02 -4.21
CA ALA A 296 18.74 15.34 -3.64
C ALA A 296 19.51 14.05 -3.34
N ASN A 297 20.78 14.01 -3.74
CA ASN A 297 21.66 12.86 -3.50
C ASN A 297 22.79 13.28 -2.56
N LYS A 298 23.08 12.46 -1.55
CA LYS A 298 24.20 12.69 -0.65
C LYS A 298 24.94 11.39 -0.39
N THR A 299 26.27 11.43 -0.53
CA THR A 299 27.13 10.29 -0.25
C THR A 299 27.85 10.52 1.07
N ILE A 300 27.88 9.49 1.90
CA ILE A 300 28.51 9.50 3.21
C ILE A 300 29.48 8.34 3.27
N GLN A 301 30.66 8.61 3.83
CA GLN A 301 31.69 7.60 4.00
C GLN A 301 31.98 7.44 5.49
N PHE A 302 31.82 6.22 6.00
CA PHE A 302 32.23 5.83 7.34
C PHE A 302 33.67 5.35 7.35
N LYS A 303 34.35 5.61 8.46
CA LYS A 303 35.72 5.14 8.71
C LYS A 303 35.71 4.33 9.99
N HIS A 304 36.36 3.18 9.98
CA HIS A 304 36.57 2.44 11.22
C HIS A 304 37.50 3.24 12.14
N LYS A 305 37.30 3.10 13.45
CA LYS A 305 38.24 3.65 14.42
C LYS A 305 39.59 2.98 14.17
N LYS A 306 40.65 3.78 13.94
CA LYS A 306 42.00 3.24 13.95
C LYS A 306 42.22 2.63 15.34
N GLN A 307 42.28 1.29 15.42
CA GLN A 307 42.79 0.64 16.62
C GLN A 307 44.20 1.17 16.84
N LYS A 308 44.39 1.83 17.99
CA LYS A 308 45.69 2.34 18.43
C LYS A 308 46.42 1.26 19.19
#